data_AF-A0A378TR07-F1
#
_entry.id   AF-A0A378TR07-F1
#
_cell.length_a   1.000
_cell.length_b   1.000
_cell.length_c   1.000
_cell.angle_alpha   90.00
_cell.angle_beta   90.00
_cell.angle_gamma   90.00
#
_symmetry.space_group_name_H-M   'P 1'
#
loop_
_entity.id
_entity.type
_entity.pdbx_description
1 polymer ?
#
loop_
_entity_poly.entity_id
_entity_poly.type
_entity_poly.pdbx_seq_one_letter_code
_entity_poly.pdbx_strand_id
1 'polypeptide(L)'
;MTLKTPSVLAFERKLDISDATFWQTNGKDKMPVLVQEKSVRGTISNRLKNAIASDPAKLDSEIQKANLQTVDASFLDESCDTLITRFTVKVLPFDGKANVCNEQAYQNALLDVVQAYKDEHGFDELARRYAYNIANARFLWRNRMGAESVSVVVTLGDESVKFANARELSLNNFDYQDDKLARLASWIKGGLMGDKFTILTVEAHAKVGFGQEVYPSQELILDTGSKKSKVLYRVGDTSQNRAGMHSQKVSNAIRTIDDWYPNAEFPVATEPYGAVTTLGTAFRQPKEKQDFYSLFDGWVKDGKIPSDNEQHYVMGVLIRGGVFGESGKE
;
A
#
# COMPACT_ATOMS: atom_id res chain seq x y z
N MET A 1 -9.07 -0.65 -38.89
CA MET A 1 -9.23 -2.01 -38.35
C MET A 1 -9.48 -1.85 -36.86
N THR A 2 -10.53 -2.47 -36.32
CA THR A 2 -10.81 -2.40 -34.88
C THR A 2 -9.81 -3.28 -34.14
N LEU A 3 -9.06 -2.73 -33.19
CA LEU A 3 -8.11 -3.50 -32.39
C LEU A 3 -8.87 -4.48 -31.48
N LYS A 4 -8.40 -5.73 -31.42
CA LYS A 4 -8.97 -6.77 -30.56
C LYS A 4 -8.30 -6.73 -29.18
N THR A 5 -9.09 -6.80 -28.11
CA THR A 5 -8.57 -6.91 -26.75
C THR A 5 -7.88 -8.28 -26.57
N PRO A 6 -6.66 -8.33 -26.03
CA PRO A 6 -5.98 -9.60 -25.73
C PRO A 6 -6.70 -10.39 -24.63
N SER A 7 -6.89 -11.69 -24.85
CA SER A 7 -7.39 -12.60 -23.80
C SER A 7 -6.35 -12.89 -22.72
N VAL A 8 -5.07 -12.61 -22.99
CA VAL A 8 -4.01 -12.64 -21.98
C VAL A 8 -3.19 -11.37 -22.09
N LEU A 9 -3.29 -10.53 -21.07
CA LEU A 9 -2.51 -9.31 -20.91
C LEU A 9 -2.00 -9.23 -19.46
N ALA A 10 -0.70 -9.10 -19.27
CA ALA A 10 -0.12 -9.02 -17.93
C ALA A 10 1.06 -8.05 -17.86
N PHE A 11 1.11 -7.31 -16.76
CA PHE A 11 2.18 -6.38 -16.42
C PHE A 11 2.78 -6.76 -15.07
N GLU A 12 4.10 -6.78 -14.99
CA GLU A 12 4.81 -6.81 -13.72
C GLU A 12 4.70 -5.44 -13.01
N ARG A 13 4.71 -5.47 -11.68
CA ARG A 13 4.78 -4.25 -10.88
C ARG A 13 6.09 -3.50 -11.13
N LYS A 14 6.04 -2.18 -11.16
CA LYS A 14 7.23 -1.32 -11.38
C LYS A 14 7.77 -0.67 -10.11
N LEU A 15 6.97 -0.64 -9.05
CA LEU A 15 7.44 -0.36 -7.69
C LEU A 15 7.58 -1.69 -6.94
N ASP A 16 8.77 -2.28 -6.98
CA ASP A 16 9.08 -3.53 -6.30
C ASP A 16 9.59 -3.24 -4.88
N ILE A 17 8.73 -3.51 -3.90
CA ILE A 17 8.91 -3.11 -2.51
C ILE A 17 9.24 -4.35 -1.67
N SER A 18 10.28 -4.26 -0.84
CA SER A 18 10.60 -5.34 0.11
C SER A 18 9.60 -5.35 1.27
N ASP A 19 9.58 -6.44 2.04
CA ASP A 19 8.94 -6.40 3.36
C ASP A 19 9.60 -5.31 4.23
N ALA A 20 8.79 -4.68 5.08
CA ALA A 20 9.28 -3.70 6.03
C ALA A 20 9.62 -4.38 7.35
N THR A 21 10.83 -4.14 7.84
CA THR A 21 11.35 -4.68 9.09
C THR A 21 11.13 -3.68 10.22
N PHE A 22 10.72 -4.18 11.40
CA PHE A 22 10.56 -3.36 12.59
C PHE A 22 11.76 -3.51 13.53
N TRP A 23 12.29 -2.36 13.92
CA TRP A 23 13.36 -2.20 14.88
C TRP A 23 12.91 -1.19 15.93
N GLN A 24 13.63 -1.15 17.04
CA GLN A 24 13.39 -0.22 18.13
C GLN A 24 14.71 0.34 18.63
N THR A 25 14.66 1.50 19.28
CA THR A 25 15.84 2.15 19.84
C THR A 25 15.56 2.83 21.17
N ASN A 26 16.58 2.81 22.03
CA ASN A 26 16.70 3.58 23.27
C ASN A 26 17.53 4.86 23.08
N GLY A 27 17.84 5.24 21.83
CA GLY A 27 18.72 6.34 21.45
C GLY A 27 20.20 5.97 21.29
N LYS A 28 20.61 4.76 21.69
CA LYS A 28 21.99 4.24 21.55
C LYS A 28 22.04 3.00 20.68
N ASP A 29 21.19 2.03 20.99
CA ASP A 29 21.15 0.72 20.36
C ASP A 29 19.98 0.61 19.40
N LYS A 30 20.12 -0.21 18.36
CA LYS A 30 19.04 -0.59 17.44
C LYS A 30 18.85 -2.10 17.51
N MET A 31 17.65 -2.52 17.91
CA MET A 31 17.32 -3.93 18.15
C MET A 31 16.00 -4.30 17.46
N PRO A 32 15.77 -5.57 17.09
CA PRO A 32 14.54 -5.96 16.42
C PRO A 32 13.33 -5.83 17.36
N VAL A 33 12.16 -5.49 16.81
CA VAL A 33 10.89 -5.69 17.51
C VAL A 33 10.44 -7.12 17.32
N LEU A 34 9.96 -7.75 18.38
CA LEU A 34 9.54 -9.15 18.36
C LEU A 34 8.02 -9.31 18.41
N VAL A 35 7.53 -10.38 17.78
CA VAL A 35 6.18 -10.90 17.94
C VAL A 35 6.19 -11.84 19.15
N GLN A 36 5.28 -11.59 20.09
CA GLN A 36 5.12 -12.36 21.31
C GLN A 36 3.69 -12.89 21.39
N GLU A 37 3.54 -14.06 22.01
CA GLU A 37 2.24 -14.62 22.32
C GLU A 37 1.76 -14.14 23.70
N LYS A 38 0.48 -13.80 23.80
CA LYS A 38 -0.17 -13.57 25.10
C LYS A 38 -1.57 -14.17 25.15
N SER A 39 -1.98 -14.56 26.36
CA SER A 39 -3.34 -15.00 26.66
C SER A 39 -4.17 -13.83 27.16
N VAL A 40 -5.37 -13.66 26.60
CA VAL A 40 -6.30 -12.60 26.94
C VAL A 40 -7.64 -13.22 27.31
N ARG A 41 -8.26 -12.73 28.39
CA ARG A 41 -9.65 -13.06 28.72
C ARG A 41 -10.53 -11.93 28.20
N GLY A 42 -11.12 -12.13 27.04
CA GLY A 42 -12.07 -11.19 26.46
C GLY A 42 -13.43 -11.26 27.14
N THR A 43 -14.26 -10.26 26.84
CA THR A 43 -15.70 -10.27 27.13
C THR A 43 -16.47 -10.68 25.88
N ILE A 44 -17.70 -11.18 26.04
CA ILE A 44 -18.62 -11.35 24.90
C ILE A 44 -19.14 -9.95 24.52
N SER A 45 -18.67 -9.41 23.39
CA SER A 45 -18.99 -8.05 22.94
C SER A 45 -19.51 -7.98 21.49
N ASN A 46 -19.70 -9.13 20.83
CA ASN A 46 -20.37 -9.18 19.54
C ASN A 46 -21.89 -8.99 19.72
N ARG A 47 -22.56 -8.51 18.67
CA ARG A 47 -24.03 -8.41 18.67
C ARG A 47 -24.63 -9.82 18.83
N LEU A 48 -25.35 -10.03 19.92
CA LEU A 48 -26.04 -11.28 20.21
C LEU A 48 -27.39 -11.32 19.49
N LYS A 49 -27.89 -12.54 19.23
CA LYS A 49 -29.23 -12.74 18.65
C LYS A 49 -30.29 -12.20 19.62
N ASN A 50 -31.38 -11.64 19.09
CA ASN A 50 -32.44 -11.04 19.91
C ASN A 50 -32.97 -11.97 21.00
N ALA A 51 -33.14 -13.26 20.71
CA ALA A 51 -33.60 -14.26 21.68
C ALA A 51 -32.72 -14.41 22.94
N ILE A 52 -31.46 -13.97 22.87
CA ILE A 52 -30.52 -13.92 23.99
C ILE A 52 -30.50 -12.51 24.57
N ALA A 53 -30.40 -11.49 23.72
CA ALA A 53 -30.26 -10.09 24.15
C ALA A 53 -31.49 -9.52 24.86
N SER A 54 -32.69 -10.03 24.58
CA SER A 54 -33.94 -9.56 25.21
C SER A 54 -34.28 -10.25 26.53
N ASP A 55 -33.51 -11.28 26.91
CA ASP A 55 -33.72 -12.06 28.13
C ASP A 55 -32.54 -11.83 29.09
N PRO A 56 -32.72 -11.06 30.18
CA PRO A 56 -31.65 -10.71 31.09
C PRO A 56 -30.88 -11.91 31.64
N ALA A 57 -31.56 -13.02 31.96
CA ALA A 57 -30.91 -14.19 32.52
C ALA A 57 -30.05 -14.93 31.47
N LYS A 58 -30.50 -15.00 30.21
CA LYS A 58 -29.70 -15.56 29.12
C LYS A 58 -28.51 -14.67 28.77
N LEU A 59 -28.70 -13.36 28.78
CA LEU A 59 -27.64 -12.40 28.54
C LEU A 59 -26.55 -12.51 29.62
N ASP A 60 -26.93 -12.52 30.88
CA ASP A 60 -26.00 -12.68 32.01
C ASP A 60 -25.23 -14.00 31.90
N SER A 61 -25.92 -15.10 31.54
CA SER A 61 -25.29 -16.40 31.34
C SER A 61 -24.24 -16.40 30.22
N GLU A 62 -24.51 -15.72 29.09
CA GLU A 62 -23.54 -15.61 28.00
C GLU A 62 -22.34 -14.72 28.38
N ILE A 63 -22.58 -13.60 29.07
CA ILE A 63 -21.52 -12.66 29.48
C ILE A 63 -20.57 -13.31 30.50
N GLN A 64 -21.07 -14.17 31.38
CA GLN A 64 -20.25 -14.87 32.38
C GLN A 64 -19.26 -15.87 31.77
N LYS A 65 -19.47 -16.31 30.52
CA LYS A 65 -18.56 -17.25 29.85
C LYS A 65 -17.20 -16.61 29.61
N ALA A 66 -16.15 -17.26 30.10
CA ALA A 66 -14.78 -16.81 29.87
C ALA A 66 -14.41 -16.98 28.39
N ASN A 67 -14.23 -15.87 27.66
CA ASN A 67 -13.73 -15.87 26.29
C ASN A 67 -12.20 -15.82 26.31
N LEU A 68 -11.56 -16.95 26.63
CA LEU A 68 -10.11 -17.07 26.65
C LEU A 68 -9.57 -17.15 25.21
N GLN A 69 -8.63 -16.28 24.89
CA GLN A 69 -8.04 -16.17 23.56
C GLN A 69 -6.52 -16.07 23.66
N THR A 70 -5.83 -16.78 22.78
CA THR A 70 -4.40 -16.59 22.55
C THR A 70 -4.21 -15.70 21.33
N VAL A 71 -3.39 -14.66 21.45
CA VAL A 71 -3.10 -13.70 20.38
C VAL A 71 -1.61 -13.40 20.28
N ASP A 72 -1.16 -13.13 19.05
CA ASP A 72 0.11 -12.47 18.81
C ASP A 72 -0.01 -10.95 19.05
N ALA A 73 1.00 -10.37 19.67
CA ALA A 73 1.17 -8.93 19.87
C ALA A 73 2.65 -8.54 19.77
N SER A 74 2.92 -7.27 19.49
CA SER A 74 4.27 -6.71 19.44
C SER A 74 4.29 -5.40 20.18
N PHE A 75 5.31 -5.20 21.00
CA PHE A 75 5.51 -4.01 21.79
C PHE A 75 6.95 -3.53 21.60
N LEU A 76 7.17 -2.23 21.80
CA LEU A 76 8.50 -1.77 22.14
C LEU A 76 8.86 -2.25 23.55
N ASP A 77 10.15 -2.33 23.82
CA ASP A 77 10.69 -2.58 25.13
C ASP A 77 10.44 -1.36 26.03
N GLU A 78 10.38 -1.57 27.34
CA GLU A 78 10.16 -0.50 28.33
C GLU A 78 11.24 0.61 28.28
N SER A 79 12.41 0.31 27.71
CA SER A 79 13.52 1.25 27.53
C SER A 79 13.55 1.93 26.15
N CYS A 80 12.65 1.56 25.24
CA CYS A 80 12.60 2.07 23.87
C CYS A 80 11.29 2.84 23.62
N ASP A 81 11.38 4.07 23.12
CA ASP A 81 10.21 4.90 22.81
C ASP A 81 9.94 5.06 21.29
N THR A 82 10.86 4.57 20.46
CA THR A 82 10.88 4.85 19.03
C THR A 82 10.86 3.55 18.23
N LEU A 83 9.84 3.41 17.38
CA LEU A 83 9.75 2.38 16.34
C LEU A 83 10.50 2.84 15.10
N ILE A 84 11.42 2.01 14.62
CA ILE A 84 12.12 2.20 13.36
C ILE A 84 11.59 1.19 12.33
N THR A 85 11.02 1.69 11.24
CA THR A 85 10.54 0.86 10.12
C THR A 85 11.45 1.04 8.91
N ARG A 86 12.02 -0.05 8.39
CA ARG A 86 12.96 -0.01 7.25
C ARG A 86 12.57 -0.97 6.13
N PHE A 87 12.60 -0.49 4.89
CA PHE A 87 12.38 -1.28 3.66
C PHE A 87 13.12 -0.65 2.47
N THR A 88 13.13 -1.35 1.34
CA THR A 88 13.64 -0.81 0.07
C THR A 88 12.55 -0.73 -1.00
N VAL A 89 12.63 0.29 -1.86
CA VAL A 89 11.80 0.45 -3.05
C VAL A 89 12.70 0.41 -4.28
N LYS A 90 12.59 -0.65 -5.08
CA LYS A 90 13.22 -0.71 -6.39
C LYS A 90 12.23 -0.16 -7.42
N VAL A 91 12.65 0.87 -8.14
CA VAL A 91 11.84 1.48 -9.20
C VAL A 91 12.33 0.95 -10.54
N LEU A 92 11.47 0.19 -11.21
CA LEU A 92 11.75 -0.44 -12.48
C LEU A 92 11.30 0.45 -13.65
N PRO A 93 12.00 0.42 -14.79
CA PRO A 93 11.59 1.14 -15.99
C PRO A 93 10.19 0.71 -16.45
N PHE A 94 9.39 1.68 -16.88
CA PHE A 94 8.10 1.47 -17.50
C PHE A 94 8.11 1.99 -18.94
N ASP A 95 8.12 1.05 -19.88
CA ASP A 95 8.14 1.28 -21.33
C ASP A 95 6.80 0.91 -21.99
N GLY A 96 5.79 0.54 -21.21
CA GLY A 96 4.48 0.11 -21.72
C GLY A 96 4.45 -1.32 -22.25
N LYS A 97 5.59 -2.03 -22.28
CA LYS A 97 5.65 -3.38 -22.82
C LYS A 97 5.05 -4.37 -21.81
N ALA A 98 3.92 -4.96 -22.18
CA ALA A 98 3.34 -6.07 -21.41
C ALA A 98 4.31 -7.26 -21.35
N ASN A 99 4.39 -7.91 -20.18
CA ASN A 99 5.16 -9.15 -19.99
C ASN A 99 4.55 -10.32 -20.77
N VAL A 100 3.22 -10.32 -20.90
CA VAL A 100 2.46 -11.28 -21.69
C VAL A 100 1.39 -10.53 -22.46
N CYS A 101 1.35 -10.71 -23.77
CA CYS A 101 0.29 -10.23 -24.66
C CYS A 101 0.13 -11.19 -25.82
N ASN A 102 -1.10 -11.63 -26.12
CA ASN A 102 -1.37 -12.52 -27.25
C ASN A 102 -1.90 -11.81 -28.51
N GLU A 103 -1.99 -10.49 -28.51
CA GLU A 103 -2.44 -9.68 -29.65
C GLU A 103 -1.41 -8.58 -29.97
N GLN A 104 -0.51 -8.84 -30.93
CA GLN A 104 0.64 -7.96 -31.21
C GLN A 104 0.23 -6.55 -31.69
N ALA A 105 -0.85 -6.44 -32.47
CA ALA A 105 -1.36 -5.15 -32.92
C ALA A 105 -1.82 -4.27 -31.74
N TYR A 106 -2.47 -4.89 -30.74
CA TYR A 106 -2.85 -4.20 -29.50
C TYR A 106 -1.62 -3.77 -28.71
N GLN A 107 -0.61 -4.64 -28.59
CA GLN A 107 0.64 -4.30 -27.91
C GLN A 107 1.34 -3.10 -28.55
N ASN A 108 1.39 -3.03 -29.88
CA ASN A 108 2.01 -1.89 -30.56
C ASN A 108 1.24 -0.59 -30.28
N ALA A 109 -0.09 -0.61 -30.39
CA ALA A 109 -0.92 0.56 -30.06
C ALA A 109 -0.75 0.99 -28.59
N LEU A 110 -0.61 0.03 -27.68
CA LEU A 110 -0.33 0.31 -26.27
C LEU A 110 1.04 0.95 -26.05
N LEU A 111 2.07 0.48 -26.76
CA LEU A 111 3.39 1.10 -26.72
C LEU A 111 3.33 2.56 -27.20
N ASP A 112 2.58 2.83 -28.27
CA ASP A 112 2.38 4.19 -28.79
C ASP A 112 1.66 5.08 -27.76
N VAL A 113 0.61 4.56 -27.10
CA VAL A 113 -0.12 5.26 -26.02
C VAL A 113 0.80 5.59 -24.85
N VAL A 114 1.59 4.63 -24.38
CA VAL A 114 2.52 4.85 -23.25
C VAL A 114 3.64 5.79 -23.64
N GLN A 115 4.15 5.71 -24.88
CA GLN A 115 5.17 6.63 -25.37
C GLN A 115 4.64 8.06 -25.45
N ALA A 116 3.43 8.26 -25.98
CA ALA A 116 2.79 9.58 -26.02
C ALA A 116 2.61 10.18 -24.62
N TYR A 117 2.13 9.37 -23.66
CA TYR A 117 2.01 9.80 -22.26
C TYR A 117 3.37 10.17 -21.65
N LYS A 118 4.43 9.42 -21.97
CA LYS A 118 5.79 9.72 -21.49
C LYS A 118 6.31 11.04 -22.05
N ASP A 119 6.07 11.29 -23.34
CA ASP A 119 6.52 12.50 -24.01
C ASP A 119 5.79 13.74 -23.48
N GLU A 120 4.50 13.61 -23.16
CA GLU A 120 3.67 14.71 -22.66
C GLU A 120 3.86 14.97 -21.15
N HIS A 121 3.87 13.92 -20.33
CA HIS A 121 3.80 14.06 -18.86
C HIS A 121 5.02 13.56 -18.10
N GLY A 122 5.92 12.77 -18.71
CA GLY A 122 7.18 12.32 -18.10
C GLY A 122 7.06 11.56 -16.77
N PHE A 123 5.89 10.98 -16.45
CA PHE A 123 5.55 10.41 -15.14
C PHE A 123 5.67 11.39 -13.94
N ASP A 124 5.75 12.70 -14.16
CA ASP A 124 6.01 13.68 -13.10
C ASP A 124 4.97 13.61 -11.97
N GLU A 125 3.69 13.60 -12.32
CA GLU A 125 2.61 13.58 -11.32
C GLU A 125 2.57 12.28 -10.52
N LEU A 126 2.80 11.14 -11.18
CA LEU A 126 2.86 9.84 -10.51
C LEU A 126 4.06 9.76 -9.56
N ALA A 127 5.25 10.12 -10.04
CA ALA A 127 6.47 10.11 -9.24
C ALA A 127 6.35 11.05 -8.02
N ARG A 128 5.75 12.23 -8.21
CA ARG A 128 5.48 13.19 -7.14
C ARG A 128 4.56 12.62 -6.07
N ARG A 129 3.44 11.98 -6.46
CA ARG A 129 2.49 11.40 -5.50
C ARG A 129 3.04 10.16 -4.78
N TYR A 130 3.81 9.31 -5.47
CA TYR A 130 4.53 8.20 -4.82
C TYR A 130 5.56 8.72 -3.81
N ALA A 131 6.35 9.74 -4.19
CA ALA A 131 7.30 10.39 -3.29
C ALA A 131 6.60 11.00 -2.07
N TYR A 132 5.45 11.65 -2.28
CA TYR A 132 4.65 12.24 -1.20
C TYR A 132 4.24 11.19 -0.17
N ASN A 133 3.79 10.01 -0.62
CA ASN A 133 3.35 8.94 0.25
C ASN A 133 4.47 8.24 1.01
N ILE A 134 5.70 8.31 0.48
CA ILE A 134 6.90 7.93 1.22
C ILE A 134 7.21 9.02 2.26
N ALA A 135 7.20 10.29 1.86
CA ALA A 135 7.52 11.42 2.73
C ALA A 135 6.56 11.57 3.93
N ASN A 136 5.26 11.37 3.72
CA ASN A 136 4.23 11.48 4.77
C ASN A 136 4.09 10.22 5.65
N ALA A 137 4.92 9.20 5.40
CA ALA A 137 4.94 7.93 6.11
C ALA A 137 3.59 7.18 6.12
N ARG A 138 2.77 7.28 5.06
CA ARG A 138 1.50 6.52 4.98
C ARG A 138 1.71 5.01 5.15
N PHE A 139 2.87 4.50 4.73
CA PHE A 139 3.25 3.09 4.89
C PHE A 139 3.35 2.58 6.33
N LEU A 140 3.35 3.46 7.34
CA LEU A 140 3.29 3.07 8.75
C LEU A 140 1.87 2.65 9.18
N TRP A 141 0.84 2.95 8.37
CA TRP A 141 -0.56 2.67 8.68
C TRP A 141 -0.92 3.12 10.11
N ARG A 142 -1.36 2.18 10.96
CA ARG A 142 -1.76 2.45 12.35
C ARG A 142 -0.60 2.98 13.22
N ASN A 143 0.65 2.59 12.93
CA ASN A 143 1.82 3.07 13.67
C ASN A 143 2.05 4.57 13.48
N ARG A 144 1.57 5.17 12.38
CA ARG A 144 1.62 6.63 12.19
C ARG A 144 0.75 7.36 13.20
N MET A 145 -0.44 6.82 13.50
CA MET A 145 -1.46 7.51 14.30
C MET A 145 -1.04 7.66 15.76
N GLY A 146 -0.39 6.64 16.31
CA GLY A 146 0.05 6.60 17.71
C GLY A 146 1.41 7.26 18.00
N ALA A 147 2.04 7.91 17.02
CA ALA A 147 3.37 8.50 17.20
C ALA A 147 3.33 10.00 17.48
N GLU A 148 4.05 10.50 18.48
CA GLU A 148 4.23 11.93 18.76
C GLU A 148 4.82 12.66 17.54
N SER A 149 5.86 12.07 16.96
CA SER A 149 6.55 12.56 15.76
C SER A 149 6.98 11.39 14.89
N VAL A 150 7.10 11.65 13.58
CA VAL A 150 7.58 10.67 12.63
C VAL A 150 8.61 11.34 11.72
N SER A 151 9.88 10.94 11.78
CA SER A 151 10.86 11.37 10.77
C SER A 151 11.05 10.29 9.71
N VAL A 152 11.30 10.69 8.47
CA VAL A 152 11.55 9.78 7.35
C VAL A 152 12.86 10.16 6.68
N VAL A 153 13.75 9.20 6.52
CA VAL A 153 14.98 9.33 5.73
C VAL A 153 14.86 8.42 4.52
N VAL A 154 15.14 8.98 3.34
CA VAL A 154 15.20 8.22 2.09
C VAL A 154 16.59 8.39 1.49
N THR A 155 17.23 7.28 1.13
CA THR A 155 18.60 7.24 0.61
C THR A 155 18.62 6.58 -0.77
N LEU A 156 19.39 7.14 -1.69
CA LEU A 156 19.74 6.56 -3.00
C LEU A 156 21.25 6.68 -3.21
N GLY A 157 21.98 5.57 -3.17
CA GLY A 157 23.45 5.60 -3.19
C GLY A 157 23.98 6.39 -1.99
N ASP A 158 24.79 7.42 -2.27
CA ASP A 158 25.37 8.30 -1.24
C ASP A 158 24.51 9.54 -0.92
N GLU A 159 23.43 9.77 -1.67
CA GLU A 159 22.51 10.88 -1.43
C GLU A 159 21.38 10.50 -0.48
N SER A 160 20.95 11.45 0.35
CA SER A 160 19.78 11.27 1.21
C SER A 160 18.93 12.53 1.34
N VAL A 161 17.64 12.32 1.54
CA VAL A 161 16.68 13.36 1.92
C VAL A 161 16.03 13.00 3.24
N LYS A 162 15.81 13.99 4.11
CA LYS A 162 15.19 13.80 5.42
C LYS A 162 13.98 14.70 5.60
N PHE A 163 12.85 14.10 5.94
CA PHE A 163 11.64 14.77 6.38
C PHE A 163 11.60 14.68 7.91
N ALA A 164 11.71 15.83 8.58
CA ALA A 164 11.83 15.87 10.05
C ALA A 164 10.53 15.42 10.75
N ASN A 165 9.38 15.79 10.18
CA ASN A 165 8.08 15.40 10.72
C ASN A 165 7.04 15.12 9.61
N ALA A 166 6.91 13.85 9.23
CA ALA A 166 5.95 13.34 8.26
C ALA A 166 4.49 13.50 8.68
N ARG A 167 4.21 13.82 9.96
CA ARG A 167 2.84 14.08 10.45
C ARG A 167 2.28 15.41 9.97
N GLU A 168 3.14 16.36 9.61
CA GLU A 168 2.74 17.67 9.07
C GLU A 168 2.25 17.56 7.62
N LEU A 169 2.64 16.49 6.92
CA LEU A 169 2.17 16.22 5.56
C LEU A 169 0.79 15.56 5.61
N SER A 170 -0.09 16.02 4.74
CA SER A 170 -1.47 15.55 4.65
C SER A 170 -1.53 14.07 4.26
N LEU A 171 -2.59 13.39 4.68
CA LEU A 171 -2.96 12.08 4.11
C LEU A 171 -4.09 12.20 3.07
N ASN A 172 -4.68 13.39 2.89
CA ASN A 172 -5.90 13.56 2.11
C ASN A 172 -5.71 14.44 0.87
N ASN A 173 -4.55 15.08 0.72
CA ASN A 173 -4.20 15.85 -0.47
C ASN A 173 -2.69 15.80 -0.70
N PHE A 174 -2.24 16.39 -1.80
CA PHE A 174 -0.86 16.38 -2.25
C PHE A 174 -0.28 17.80 -2.41
N ASP A 175 -0.76 18.78 -1.65
CA ASP A 175 -0.47 20.20 -1.91
C ASP A 175 0.90 20.66 -1.39
N TYR A 176 1.50 19.88 -0.49
CA TYR A 176 2.81 20.20 0.09
C TYR A 176 3.92 20.16 -0.98
N GLN A 177 4.75 21.20 -0.98
CA GLN A 177 5.90 21.36 -1.87
C GLN A 177 7.16 21.64 -1.03
N ASP A 178 8.26 20.97 -1.36
CA ASP A 178 9.57 21.14 -0.73
C ASP A 178 10.64 20.56 -1.67
N ASP A 179 11.84 21.13 -1.67
CA ASP A 179 12.93 20.69 -2.54
C ASP A 179 13.34 19.23 -2.29
N LYS A 180 13.21 18.74 -1.05
CA LYS A 180 13.49 17.33 -0.70
C LYS A 180 12.42 16.40 -1.28
N LEU A 181 11.16 16.84 -1.30
CA LEU A 181 10.09 16.11 -1.97
C LEU A 181 10.31 16.09 -3.48
N ALA A 182 10.65 17.23 -4.09
CA ALA A 182 10.98 17.32 -5.51
C ALA A 182 12.18 16.42 -5.86
N ARG A 183 13.21 16.38 -5.00
CA ARG A 183 14.36 15.50 -5.18
C ARG A 183 13.97 14.03 -5.14
N LEU A 184 13.17 13.61 -4.16
CA LEU A 184 12.66 12.24 -4.07
C LEU A 184 11.80 11.86 -5.30
N ALA A 185 10.92 12.77 -5.73
CA ALA A 185 10.12 12.58 -6.94
C ALA A 185 11.01 12.40 -8.18
N SER A 186 12.08 13.20 -8.32
CA SER A 186 13.02 13.09 -9.43
C SER A 186 13.72 11.73 -9.50
N TRP A 187 14.05 11.12 -8.34
CA TRP A 187 14.62 9.78 -8.29
C TRP A 187 13.63 8.72 -8.78
N ILE A 188 12.38 8.79 -8.31
CA ILE A 188 11.33 7.85 -8.74
C ILE A 188 11.06 8.01 -10.24
N LYS A 189 10.94 9.25 -10.73
CA LYS A 189 10.79 9.54 -12.16
C LYS A 189 11.93 8.94 -12.99
N GLY A 190 13.18 9.20 -12.60
CA GLY A 190 14.34 8.67 -13.32
C GLY A 190 14.37 7.13 -13.37
N GLY A 191 13.89 6.46 -12.31
CA GLY A 191 13.69 5.02 -12.31
C GLY A 191 12.60 4.55 -13.28
N LEU A 192 11.44 5.20 -13.28
CA LEU A 192 10.33 4.88 -14.19
C LEU A 192 10.66 5.16 -15.66
N MET A 193 11.39 6.24 -15.95
CA MET A 193 11.85 6.57 -17.29
C MET A 193 12.92 5.60 -17.81
N GLY A 194 13.62 4.91 -16.91
CA GLY A 194 14.73 4.02 -17.22
C GLY A 194 16.08 4.72 -17.35
N ASP A 195 16.16 6.00 -16.98
CA ASP A 195 17.39 6.80 -17.07
C ASP A 195 18.46 6.32 -16.08
N LYS A 196 18.03 5.80 -14.91
CA LYS A 196 18.92 5.36 -13.84
C LYS A 196 18.35 4.17 -13.09
N PHE A 197 19.20 3.19 -12.79
CA PHE A 197 18.87 2.14 -11.82
C PHE A 197 18.60 2.75 -10.44
N THR A 198 17.38 2.58 -9.94
CA THR A 198 16.91 3.27 -8.73
C THR A 198 16.48 2.27 -7.67
N ILE A 199 17.21 2.24 -6.56
CA ILE A 199 16.83 1.51 -5.34
C ILE A 199 16.88 2.47 -4.14
N LEU A 200 15.71 2.80 -3.62
CA LEU A 200 15.56 3.68 -2.46
C LEU A 200 15.60 2.83 -1.19
N THR A 201 16.39 3.26 -0.21
CA THR A 201 16.25 2.77 1.17
C THR A 201 15.40 3.76 1.94
N VAL A 202 14.29 3.31 2.51
CA VAL A 202 13.38 4.12 3.33
C VAL A 202 13.49 3.68 4.77
N GLU A 203 13.75 4.62 5.67
CA GLU A 203 13.75 4.41 7.11
C GLU A 203 12.91 5.47 7.81
N ALA A 204 11.88 5.05 8.53
CA ALA A 204 11.03 5.93 9.34
C ALA A 204 11.27 5.69 10.82
N HIS A 205 11.36 6.77 11.59
CA HIS A 205 11.48 6.76 13.05
C HIS A 205 10.20 7.38 13.63
N ALA A 206 9.36 6.55 14.23
CA ALA A 206 8.10 6.94 14.83
C ALA A 206 8.22 6.88 16.36
N LYS A 207 8.20 8.04 17.02
CA LYS A 207 8.26 8.13 18.48
C LYS A 207 6.88 7.80 19.07
N VAL A 208 6.67 6.56 19.48
CA VAL A 208 5.37 6.05 19.93
C VAL A 208 5.22 6.04 21.46
N GLY A 209 6.33 6.07 22.19
CA GLY A 209 6.36 6.01 23.66
C GLY A 209 6.88 4.67 24.20
N PHE A 210 7.40 4.70 25.42
CA PHE A 210 8.01 3.54 26.08
C PHE A 210 7.02 2.38 26.24
N GLY A 211 7.44 1.17 25.87
CA GLY A 211 6.64 -0.04 26.07
C GLY A 211 5.36 -0.14 25.22
N GLN A 212 5.14 0.78 24.28
CA GLN A 212 3.87 0.87 23.55
C GLN A 212 3.69 -0.26 22.52
N GLU A 213 2.44 -0.64 22.26
CA GLU A 213 2.10 -1.62 21.23
C GLU A 213 2.42 -1.06 19.84
N VAL A 214 3.00 -1.90 18.99
CA VAL A 214 3.17 -1.61 17.56
C VAL A 214 2.39 -2.62 16.73
N TYR A 215 2.14 -2.25 15.47
CA TYR A 215 1.15 -2.91 14.62
C TYR A 215 1.77 -3.48 13.33
N PRO A 216 2.35 -4.69 13.38
CA PRO A 216 2.77 -5.48 12.22
C PRO A 216 1.60 -5.82 11.28
N SER A 217 1.91 -6.43 10.13
CA SER A 217 0.89 -7.11 9.32
C SER A 217 0.28 -8.28 10.11
N GLN A 218 -1.01 -8.56 9.87
CA GLN A 218 -1.70 -9.73 10.39
C GLN A 218 -1.81 -10.78 9.28
N GLU A 219 -1.55 -12.04 9.63
CA GLU A 219 -1.74 -13.18 8.75
C GLU A 219 -3.20 -13.61 8.69
N LEU A 220 -3.63 -14.04 7.51
CA LEU A 220 -4.93 -14.67 7.33
C LEU A 220 -4.76 -16.19 7.47
N ILE A 221 -5.13 -16.73 8.62
CA ILE A 221 -5.14 -18.18 8.84
C ILE A 221 -6.50 -18.73 8.38
N LEU A 222 -6.48 -19.47 7.27
CA LEU A 222 -7.67 -20.11 6.70
C LEU A 222 -7.96 -21.49 7.32
N ASP A 223 -6.97 -22.09 8.00
CA ASP A 223 -7.09 -23.41 8.59
C ASP A 223 -7.71 -23.33 10.00
N THR A 224 -8.72 -24.17 10.25
CA THR A 224 -9.62 -24.05 11.41
C THR A 224 -9.10 -24.74 12.68
N GLY A 225 -7.93 -25.38 12.61
CA GLY A 225 -7.32 -26.09 13.74
C GLY A 225 -6.56 -25.21 14.75
N SER A 226 -6.28 -23.95 14.41
CA SER A 226 -5.53 -23.04 15.29
C SER A 226 -6.43 -22.46 16.39
N LYS A 227 -5.99 -22.58 17.65
CA LYS A 227 -6.63 -21.92 18.81
C LYS A 227 -6.29 -20.41 18.93
N LYS A 228 -5.39 -19.90 18.08
CA LYS A 228 -4.92 -18.51 18.11
C LYS A 228 -5.80 -17.63 17.23
N SER A 229 -6.41 -16.61 17.80
CA SER A 229 -7.39 -15.74 17.12
C SER A 229 -6.75 -14.58 16.33
N LYS A 230 -5.47 -14.28 16.58
CA LYS A 230 -4.68 -13.28 15.86
C LYS A 230 -3.24 -13.77 15.69
N VAL A 231 -2.80 -13.89 14.44
CA VAL A 231 -1.42 -14.25 14.08
C VAL A 231 -0.77 -13.06 13.39
N LEU A 232 0.39 -12.63 13.87
CA LEU A 232 1.13 -11.53 13.24
C LEU A 232 2.21 -12.06 12.30
N TYR A 233 2.45 -11.31 11.23
CA TYR A 233 3.50 -11.59 10.26
C TYR A 233 4.88 -11.53 10.92
N ARG A 234 5.73 -12.52 10.59
CA ARG A 234 7.12 -12.63 11.02
C ARG A 234 8.03 -12.46 9.82
N VAL A 235 8.90 -11.46 9.83
CA VAL A 235 9.79 -11.14 8.71
C VAL A 235 11.09 -11.95 8.77
N GLY A 236 11.49 -12.53 7.64
CA GLY A 236 12.70 -13.34 7.52
C GLY A 236 12.58 -14.71 8.18
N ASP A 237 13.61 -15.11 8.92
CA ASP A 237 13.62 -16.38 9.67
C ASP A 237 12.57 -16.34 10.79
N THR A 238 11.51 -17.14 10.62
CA THR A 238 10.36 -17.16 11.51
C THR A 238 10.70 -17.61 12.93
N SER A 239 11.81 -18.34 13.12
CA SER A 239 12.28 -18.74 14.46
C SER A 239 12.71 -17.55 15.32
N GLN A 240 13.04 -16.41 14.69
CA GLN A 240 13.49 -15.21 15.36
C GLN A 240 12.33 -14.27 15.73
N ASN A 241 11.10 -14.61 15.36
CA ASN A 241 9.87 -13.87 15.68
C ASN A 241 9.96 -12.36 15.38
N ARG A 242 10.72 -11.93 14.37
CA ARG A 242 10.87 -10.50 14.07
C ARG A 242 9.59 -9.94 13.49
N ALA A 243 9.11 -8.83 14.04
CA ALA A 243 7.93 -8.13 13.55
C ALA A 243 8.22 -7.39 12.23
N GLY A 244 7.20 -7.25 11.39
CA GLY A 244 7.30 -6.49 10.16
C GLY A 244 5.97 -6.24 9.47
N MET A 245 6.03 -5.62 8.30
CA MET A 245 4.87 -5.42 7.44
C MET A 245 5.12 -6.04 6.08
N HIS A 246 4.08 -6.68 5.55
CA HIS A 246 4.08 -7.22 4.21
C HIS A 246 4.35 -6.13 3.16
N SER A 247 5.19 -6.46 2.20
CA SER A 247 5.51 -5.65 1.02
C SER A 247 4.27 -5.12 0.29
N GLN A 248 3.24 -5.96 0.06
CA GLN A 248 2.00 -5.53 -0.61
C GLN A 248 1.20 -4.49 0.19
N LYS A 249 1.31 -4.49 1.53
CA LYS A 249 0.66 -3.50 2.40
C LYS A 249 1.40 -2.16 2.38
N VAL A 250 2.73 -2.20 2.30
CA VAL A 250 3.58 -1.01 2.06
C VAL A 250 3.31 -0.44 0.67
N SER A 251 3.27 -1.31 -0.35
CA SER A 251 2.94 -0.94 -1.73
C SER A 251 1.58 -0.28 -1.86
N ASN A 252 0.54 -0.84 -1.24
CA ASN A 252 -0.80 -0.25 -1.21
C ASN A 252 -0.80 1.19 -0.67
N ALA A 253 -0.07 1.45 0.42
CA ALA A 253 0.05 2.79 0.98
C ALA A 253 0.78 3.77 0.04
N ILE A 254 1.87 3.33 -0.61
CA ILE A 254 2.62 4.18 -1.55
C ILE A 254 1.78 4.51 -2.78
N ARG A 255 1.00 3.56 -3.31
CA ARG A 255 0.11 3.80 -4.46
C ARG A 255 -1.27 4.34 -4.09
N THR A 256 -1.47 4.83 -2.86
CA THR A 256 -2.67 5.59 -2.47
C THR A 256 -2.58 7.00 -3.04
N ILE A 257 -2.83 7.11 -4.35
CA ILE A 257 -2.59 8.33 -5.13
C ILE A 257 -3.80 8.76 -5.97
N ASP A 258 -4.86 7.94 -6.03
CA ASP A 258 -6.01 8.21 -6.88
C ASP A 258 -7.05 9.05 -6.12
N ASP A 259 -7.02 10.36 -6.34
CA ASP A 259 -8.07 11.31 -5.95
C ASP A 259 -8.77 11.90 -7.20
N TRP A 260 -8.67 11.20 -8.33
CA TRP A 260 -9.23 11.64 -9.61
C TRP A 260 -10.61 11.06 -9.90
N TYR A 261 -11.08 10.13 -9.07
CA TYR A 261 -12.38 9.51 -9.24
C TYR A 261 -13.54 10.51 -8.99
N PRO A 262 -14.76 10.25 -9.49
CA PRO A 262 -15.88 11.17 -9.33
C PRO A 262 -16.16 11.51 -7.87
N ASN A 263 -16.23 12.82 -7.56
CA ASN A 263 -16.47 13.34 -6.20
C ASN A 263 -15.43 12.86 -5.17
N ALA A 264 -14.14 12.81 -5.54
CA ALA A 264 -13.09 12.40 -4.63
C ALA A 264 -13.00 13.28 -3.38
N GLU A 265 -13.05 12.63 -2.21
CA GLU A 265 -12.90 13.28 -0.90
C GLU A 265 -11.52 12.98 -0.26
N PHE A 266 -10.89 11.88 -0.69
CA PHE A 266 -9.59 11.42 -0.21
C PHE A 266 -8.95 10.52 -1.26
N PRO A 267 -7.60 10.42 -1.30
CA PRO A 267 -6.95 9.52 -2.22
C PRO A 267 -7.18 8.06 -1.83
N VAL A 268 -7.45 7.23 -2.83
CA VAL A 268 -7.51 5.77 -2.69
C VAL A 268 -6.31 5.10 -3.36
N ALA A 269 -6.05 3.85 -2.98
CA ALA A 269 -5.06 3.04 -3.67
C ALA A 269 -5.49 2.84 -5.12
N THR A 270 -4.58 3.09 -6.07
CA THR A 270 -4.88 2.91 -7.50
C THR A 270 -5.18 1.45 -7.76
N GLU A 271 -6.44 1.15 -8.08
CA GLU A 271 -6.98 -0.19 -8.32
C GLU A 271 -7.87 -0.13 -9.58
N PRO A 272 -8.04 -1.23 -10.33
CA PRO A 272 -8.84 -1.23 -11.57
C PRO A 272 -10.28 -0.73 -11.42
N TYR A 273 -10.88 -0.90 -10.22
CA TYR A 273 -12.24 -0.45 -9.91
C TYR A 273 -12.29 0.58 -8.77
N GLY A 274 -11.13 1.13 -8.37
CA GLY A 274 -11.05 2.04 -7.21
C GLY A 274 -11.60 1.39 -5.93
N ALA A 275 -11.30 0.11 -5.69
CA ALA A 275 -11.91 -0.66 -4.62
C ALA A 275 -11.25 -0.36 -3.26
N VAL A 276 -12.06 0.01 -2.26
CA VAL A 276 -11.65 0.17 -0.86
C VAL A 276 -12.38 -0.85 -0.01
N THR A 277 -11.69 -1.94 0.31
CA THR A 277 -12.28 -3.12 0.98
C THR A 277 -12.83 -2.81 2.36
N THR A 278 -12.20 -1.90 3.12
CA THR A 278 -12.67 -1.48 4.44
C THR A 278 -13.98 -0.69 4.39
N LEU A 279 -14.29 -0.05 3.26
CA LEU A 279 -15.54 0.67 3.03
C LEU A 279 -16.55 -0.16 2.23
N GLY A 280 -16.17 -1.37 1.77
CA GLY A 280 -16.99 -2.18 0.87
C GLY A 280 -17.42 -1.46 -0.41
N THR A 281 -16.63 -0.47 -0.87
CA THR A 281 -17.03 0.46 -1.94
C THR A 281 -16.05 0.40 -3.10
N ALA A 282 -16.57 0.44 -4.33
CA ALA A 282 -15.81 0.64 -5.56
C ALA A 282 -16.10 2.05 -6.09
N PHE A 283 -15.10 2.94 -6.06
CA PHE A 283 -15.26 4.35 -6.40
C PHE A 283 -15.26 4.62 -7.91
N ARG A 284 -14.75 3.67 -8.72
CA ARG A 284 -14.71 3.78 -10.18
C ARG A 284 -15.60 2.71 -10.79
N GLN A 285 -16.88 3.03 -10.92
CA GLN A 285 -17.91 2.10 -11.37
C GLN A 285 -17.87 1.89 -12.89
N PRO A 286 -17.87 0.64 -13.38
CA PRO A 286 -17.91 0.38 -14.83
C PRO A 286 -19.15 0.92 -15.54
N LYS A 287 -20.27 1.02 -14.82
CA LYS A 287 -21.51 1.63 -15.34
C LYS A 287 -21.30 3.07 -15.80
N GLU A 288 -20.38 3.79 -15.16
CA GLU A 288 -20.05 5.20 -15.46
C GLU A 288 -18.84 5.32 -16.40
N LYS A 289 -18.27 4.18 -16.82
CA LYS A 289 -17.07 4.09 -17.66
C LYS A 289 -15.84 4.80 -17.07
N GLN A 290 -15.78 4.87 -15.74
CA GLN A 290 -14.67 5.49 -14.98
C GLN A 290 -13.65 4.45 -14.49
N ASP A 291 -13.94 3.16 -14.69
CA ASP A 291 -13.04 2.06 -14.34
C ASP A 291 -11.86 1.97 -15.31
N PHE A 292 -10.80 1.29 -14.87
CA PHE A 292 -9.59 1.09 -15.64
C PHE A 292 -9.88 0.50 -17.02
N TYR A 293 -10.71 -0.54 -17.14
CA TYR A 293 -10.90 -1.23 -18.42
C TYR A 293 -11.63 -0.35 -19.42
N SER A 294 -12.68 0.37 -19.01
CA SER A 294 -13.39 1.29 -19.90
C SER A 294 -12.48 2.39 -20.45
N LEU A 295 -11.64 2.97 -19.59
CA LEU A 295 -10.71 4.04 -19.97
C LEU A 295 -9.56 3.50 -20.82
N PHE A 296 -8.97 2.39 -20.39
CA PHE A 296 -7.83 1.76 -21.04
C PHE A 296 -8.17 1.25 -22.45
N ASP A 297 -9.27 0.52 -22.60
CA ASP A 297 -9.71 0.04 -23.91
C ASP A 297 -10.17 1.20 -24.81
N GLY A 298 -10.85 2.20 -24.27
CA GLY A 298 -11.23 3.40 -25.02
C GLY A 298 -10.00 4.13 -25.57
N TRP A 299 -8.94 4.23 -24.77
CA TRP A 299 -7.71 4.91 -25.19
C TRP A 299 -6.92 4.10 -26.22
N VAL A 300 -6.67 2.82 -25.93
CA VAL A 300 -5.82 1.96 -26.78
C VAL A 300 -6.52 1.54 -28.07
N LYS A 301 -7.80 1.16 -28.01
CA LYS A 301 -8.53 0.61 -29.17
C LYS A 301 -9.22 1.68 -30.00
N ASP A 302 -9.86 2.63 -29.34
CA ASP A 302 -10.71 3.61 -30.00
C ASP A 302 -10.01 4.95 -30.22
N GLY A 303 -8.78 5.13 -29.71
CA GLY A 303 -8.06 6.40 -29.76
C GLY A 303 -8.72 7.53 -28.95
N LYS A 304 -9.60 7.18 -28.00
CA LYS A 304 -10.27 8.15 -27.12
C LYS A 304 -9.33 8.54 -25.99
N ILE A 305 -8.57 9.60 -26.22
CA ILE A 305 -7.65 10.14 -25.21
C ILE A 305 -8.45 10.61 -23.99
N PRO A 306 -8.25 10.02 -22.80
CA PRO A 306 -8.93 10.47 -21.59
C PRO A 306 -8.28 11.76 -21.07
N SER A 307 -8.93 12.41 -20.09
CA SER A 307 -8.33 13.60 -19.45
C SER A 307 -7.02 13.25 -18.75
N ASP A 308 -6.14 14.23 -18.53
CA ASP A 308 -4.82 14.05 -17.89
C ASP A 308 -4.91 13.27 -16.57
N ASN A 309 -5.88 13.62 -15.73
CA ASN A 309 -6.16 12.92 -14.48
C ASN A 309 -6.46 11.42 -14.68
N GLU A 310 -7.25 11.10 -15.71
CA GLU A 310 -7.58 9.71 -16.03
C GLU A 310 -6.42 8.99 -16.73
N GLN A 311 -5.58 9.70 -17.48
CA GLN A 311 -4.32 9.15 -17.99
C GLN A 311 -3.39 8.77 -16.84
N HIS A 312 -3.23 9.64 -15.83
CA HIS A 312 -2.44 9.35 -14.63
C HIS A 312 -3.00 8.13 -13.89
N TYR A 313 -4.32 8.04 -13.72
CA TYR A 313 -4.97 6.88 -13.11
C TYR A 313 -4.64 5.58 -13.87
N VAL A 314 -4.86 5.55 -15.19
CA VAL A 314 -4.59 4.37 -16.04
C VAL A 314 -3.11 3.96 -15.94
N MET A 315 -2.19 4.91 -16.06
CA MET A 315 -0.75 4.64 -15.96
C MET A 315 -0.36 4.16 -14.55
N GLY A 316 -0.99 4.69 -13.50
CA GLY A 316 -0.82 4.21 -12.14
C GLY A 316 -1.27 2.75 -11.94
N VAL A 317 -2.35 2.31 -12.61
CA VAL A 317 -2.77 0.90 -12.61
C VAL A 317 -1.79 0.02 -13.37
N LEU A 318 -1.26 0.47 -14.51
CA LEU A 318 -0.24 -0.27 -15.26
C LEU A 318 1.07 -0.42 -14.47
N ILE A 319 1.52 0.64 -13.78
CA ILE A 319 2.70 0.64 -12.91
C ILE A 319 2.52 -0.28 -11.70
N ARG A 320 1.31 -0.35 -11.13
CA ARG A 320 0.96 -1.34 -10.10
C ARG A 320 1.16 -2.77 -10.62
N GLY A 321 0.87 -2.99 -11.91
CA GLY A 321 0.90 -4.30 -12.53
C GLY A 321 -0.30 -5.16 -12.16
N GLY A 322 -0.44 -6.28 -12.85
CA GLY A 322 -1.58 -7.19 -12.73
C GLY A 322 -1.80 -8.02 -13.98
N VAL A 323 -2.84 -8.87 -13.92
CA VAL A 323 -3.36 -9.62 -15.06
C VAL A 323 -4.66 -8.94 -15.48
N PHE A 324 -4.71 -8.46 -16.72
CA PHE A 324 -5.79 -7.63 -17.29
C PHE A 324 -6.42 -8.24 -18.54
N GLY A 325 -6.01 -9.44 -18.94
CA GLY A 325 -6.59 -10.13 -20.09
C GLY A 325 -8.08 -10.39 -19.89
N GLU A 326 -8.83 -10.38 -20.99
CA GLU A 326 -10.24 -10.79 -20.98
C GLU A 326 -10.32 -12.25 -20.51
N SER A 327 -10.82 -12.48 -19.30
CA SER A 327 -10.93 -13.83 -18.77
C SER A 327 -11.91 -14.62 -19.63
N GLY A 328 -11.42 -15.65 -20.34
CA GLY A 328 -12.27 -16.62 -21.04
C GLY A 328 -13.07 -17.55 -20.11
N LYS A 329 -13.43 -17.07 -18.91
CA LYS A 329 -14.26 -17.78 -17.96
C LYS A 329 -15.71 -17.34 -18.16
N GLU A 330 -16.36 -18.00 -19.10
CA GLU A 330 -17.69 -18.57 -18.80
C GLU A 330 -17.55 -19.67 -17.75
#